data_AF-A0A523ZB22-F1
#
_entry.id   AF-A0A523ZB22-F1
#
_cell.length_a   1.000
_cell.length_b   1.000
_cell.length_c   1.000
_cell.angle_alpha   90.00
_cell.angle_beta   90.00
_cell.angle_gamma   90.00
#
_symmetry.space_group_name_H-M   'P 1'
#
loop_
_entity.id
_entity.type
_entity.pdbx_description
1 polymer ?
#
loop_
_entity_poly.entity_id
_entity_poly.type
_entity_poly.pdbx_seq_one_letter_code
_entity_poly.pdbx_strand_id
1 'polypeptide(L)'
;MDRLFAKFYCTKLTKMRVGIKPINQIANSDYFNEIIIKSTTNLKFKQFIAPPDFLKDKYTLIGREISEWPHCELIKYLDNNLSLDNCDYVKKYQNGTLDFRKEGRISIKYLKKSYQKKLDAMKKGEIFSIKVYLVHDNIYTVADGKHFLAMAFYFDYHNLRFDIIQNPIFDTYFRWIFKKIKNDKDFRKHNDFFRRVYEYRKKEVDRIIESRPNK
;
A
#
# COMPACT_ATOMS: atom_id res chain seq x y z
N MET A 1 -17.41 -2.58 -17.43
CA MET A 1 -16.61 -1.34 -17.57
C MET A 1 -15.96 -1.06 -16.22
N ASP A 2 -14.63 -0.89 -16.19
CA ASP A 2 -13.83 -0.81 -14.96
C ASP A 2 -14.14 0.41 -14.11
N ARG A 3 -14.49 0.19 -12.84
CA ARG A 3 -14.79 1.28 -11.90
C ARG A 3 -13.56 2.14 -11.60
N LEU A 4 -12.37 1.54 -11.52
CA LEU A 4 -11.15 2.28 -11.18
C LEU A 4 -10.42 2.78 -12.43
N PHE A 5 -10.35 2.04 -13.54
CA PHE A 5 -9.68 2.53 -14.77
C PHE A 5 -10.37 3.75 -15.39
N ALA A 6 -11.71 3.78 -15.39
CA ALA A 6 -12.47 4.94 -15.87
C ALA A 6 -12.32 6.16 -14.95
N LYS A 7 -12.04 5.94 -13.66
CA LYS A 7 -11.95 7.02 -12.64
C LYS A 7 -10.52 7.51 -12.38
N PHE A 8 -9.52 6.66 -12.56
CA PHE A 8 -8.12 6.97 -12.22
C PHE A 8 -7.35 7.70 -13.32
N TYR A 9 -7.98 7.96 -14.48
CA TYR A 9 -7.37 8.68 -15.61
C TYR A 9 -5.96 8.21 -15.97
N CYS A 10 -5.59 6.94 -15.68
CA CYS A 10 -4.23 6.47 -15.91
C CYS A 10 -4.02 6.30 -17.42
N THR A 11 -3.53 7.35 -18.06
CA THR A 11 -3.42 7.37 -19.53
C THR A 11 -2.21 6.57 -20.02
N LYS A 12 -1.16 6.41 -19.20
CA LYS A 12 0.08 5.74 -19.63
C LYS A 12 0.94 5.25 -18.45
N LEU A 13 1.53 4.07 -18.63
CA LEU A 13 2.60 3.52 -17.81
C LEU A 13 3.93 3.68 -18.53
N THR A 14 4.95 4.12 -17.80
CA THR A 14 6.31 4.30 -18.30
C THR A 14 7.25 3.34 -17.58
N LYS A 15 8.03 2.57 -18.35
CA LYS A 15 9.11 1.76 -17.80
C LYS A 15 10.31 2.68 -17.55
N MET A 16 10.71 2.80 -16.29
CA MET A 16 11.86 3.60 -15.87
C MET A 16 12.98 2.67 -15.36
N ARG A 17 14.16 3.24 -15.13
CA ARG A 17 15.34 2.51 -14.60
C ARG A 17 15.02 1.72 -13.32
N VAL A 18 14.14 2.27 -12.49
CA VAL A 18 13.83 1.77 -11.14
C VAL A 18 12.57 0.90 -11.06
N GLY A 19 11.70 0.94 -12.07
CA GLY A 19 10.39 0.27 -12.01
C GLY A 19 9.43 0.73 -13.10
N ILE A 20 8.16 0.36 -12.99
CA ILE A 20 7.08 0.89 -13.81
C ILE A 20 6.37 2.00 -13.05
N LYS A 21 6.21 3.15 -13.70
CA LYS A 21 5.60 4.35 -13.09
C LYS A 21 4.43 4.84 -13.93
N PRO A 22 3.33 5.25 -13.30
CA PRO A 22 2.29 5.97 -14.01
C PRO A 22 2.75 7.38 -14.37
N ILE A 23 2.22 7.92 -15.47
CA ILE A 23 2.52 9.30 -15.85
C ILE A 23 1.80 10.30 -14.94
N ASN A 24 0.55 10.01 -14.60
CA ASN A 24 -0.30 10.80 -13.72
C ASN A 24 -0.54 10.09 -12.38
N GLN A 25 -0.94 10.85 -11.35
CA GLN A 25 -1.37 10.27 -10.09
C GLN A 25 -2.66 9.49 -10.32
N ILE A 26 -2.64 8.23 -9.90
CA ILE A 26 -3.70 7.28 -10.25
C ILE A 26 -4.82 7.37 -9.24
N ALA A 27 -4.53 7.40 -7.93
CA ALA A 27 -5.56 7.27 -6.91
C ALA A 27 -5.63 8.46 -5.96
N ASN A 28 -6.84 8.98 -5.78
CA ASN A 28 -7.28 9.71 -4.58
C ASN A 28 -7.78 8.69 -3.53
N SER A 29 -7.51 8.95 -2.26
CA SER A 29 -8.04 8.21 -1.11
C SER A 29 -9.57 8.05 -1.18
N ASP A 30 -10.27 9.09 -1.65
CA ASP A 30 -11.73 9.12 -1.71
C ASP A 30 -12.33 7.99 -2.54
N TYR A 31 -11.64 7.52 -3.58
CA TYR A 31 -12.12 6.41 -4.42
C TYR A 31 -12.24 5.09 -3.65
N PHE A 32 -11.42 4.90 -2.61
CA PHE A 32 -11.48 3.69 -1.80
C PHE A 32 -12.73 3.65 -0.92
N ASN A 33 -13.36 4.79 -0.65
CA ASN A 33 -14.59 4.84 0.16
C ASN A 33 -15.78 4.16 -0.53
N GLU A 34 -15.83 4.16 -1.87
CA GLU A 34 -16.92 3.55 -2.63
C GLU A 34 -16.84 2.01 -2.70
N ILE A 35 -15.71 1.42 -2.32
CA ILE A 35 -15.45 -0.01 -2.44
C ILE A 35 -15.14 -0.67 -1.10
N ILE A 36 -15.53 -0.03 0.02
CA ILE A 36 -15.46 -0.63 1.36
C ILE A 36 -16.47 -1.78 1.43
N ILE A 37 -16.00 -2.97 1.80
CA ILE A 37 -16.81 -4.17 2.01
C ILE A 37 -17.16 -4.32 3.49
N LYS A 38 -16.21 -4.03 4.39
CA LYS A 38 -16.37 -4.21 5.84
C LYS A 38 -15.40 -3.30 6.60
N SER A 39 -15.80 -2.84 7.77
CA SER A 39 -14.91 -2.19 8.73
C SER A 39 -14.65 -3.08 9.95
N THR A 40 -13.45 -3.03 10.52
CA THR A 40 -13.08 -3.77 11.73
C THR A 40 -11.96 -3.08 12.50
N THR A 41 -11.87 -3.31 13.80
CA THR A 41 -10.76 -2.88 14.67
C THR A 41 -9.84 -4.05 15.04
N ASN A 42 -10.11 -5.27 14.56
CA ASN A 42 -9.49 -6.50 15.06
C ASN A 42 -8.24 -6.95 14.29
N LEU A 43 -7.68 -6.11 13.42
CA LEU A 43 -6.45 -6.47 12.68
C LEU A 43 -5.20 -6.10 13.49
N LYS A 44 -4.23 -7.01 13.50
CA LYS A 44 -2.95 -6.85 14.19
C LYS A 44 -1.86 -6.40 13.22
N PHE A 45 -0.86 -5.68 13.71
CA PHE A 45 0.26 -5.20 12.88
C PHE A 45 0.98 -6.30 12.09
N LYS A 46 1.15 -7.50 12.68
CA LYS A 46 1.74 -8.67 12.01
C LYS A 46 0.97 -9.19 10.80
N GLN A 47 -0.26 -8.73 10.60
CA GLN A 47 -1.08 -9.12 9.46
C GLN A 47 -0.86 -8.23 8.24
N PHE A 48 0.01 -7.22 8.33
CA PHE A 48 0.22 -6.28 7.24
C PHE A 48 1.57 -6.45 6.57
N ILE A 49 1.52 -6.47 5.24
CA ILE A 49 2.70 -6.45 4.37
C ILE A 49 2.67 -5.25 3.43
N ALA A 50 3.85 -4.87 2.93
CA ALA A 50 3.95 -3.73 2.02
C ALA A 50 3.24 -4.01 0.69
N PRO A 51 2.53 -3.02 0.12
CA PRO A 51 1.80 -3.17 -1.13
C PRO A 51 2.73 -3.33 -2.33
N PRO A 52 2.20 -3.79 -3.47
CA PRO A 52 2.90 -3.69 -4.74
C PRO A 52 3.31 -2.25 -5.02
N ASP A 53 4.62 -2.03 -5.19
CA ASP A 53 5.20 -0.73 -5.52
C ASP A 53 5.64 -0.62 -6.98
N PHE A 54 5.61 -1.75 -7.70
CA PHE A 54 6.03 -1.89 -9.10
C PHE A 54 7.45 -1.37 -9.36
N LEU A 55 8.31 -1.49 -8.35
CA LEU A 55 9.74 -1.31 -8.47
C LEU A 55 10.41 -2.62 -8.87
N LYS A 56 11.61 -2.53 -9.46
CA LYS A 56 12.44 -3.71 -9.67
C LYS A 56 12.82 -4.35 -8.33
N ASP A 57 13.14 -5.64 -8.33
CA ASP A 57 13.38 -6.48 -7.15
C ASP A 57 14.42 -5.92 -6.18
N LYS A 58 15.43 -5.20 -6.69
CA LYS A 58 16.49 -4.57 -5.88
C LYS A 58 16.03 -3.34 -5.09
N TYR A 59 14.88 -2.77 -5.44
CA TYR A 59 14.34 -1.56 -4.80
C TYR A 59 13.03 -1.82 -4.04
N THR A 60 12.29 -2.86 -4.42
CA THR A 60 10.94 -3.12 -3.90
C THR A 60 10.91 -3.52 -2.42
N LEU A 61 9.81 -3.14 -1.77
CA LEU A 61 9.45 -3.50 -0.41
C LEU A 61 8.28 -4.48 -0.37
N ILE A 62 7.75 -4.88 -1.53
CA ILE A 62 6.55 -5.74 -1.60
C ILE A 62 6.68 -6.97 -0.70
N GLY A 63 5.66 -7.21 0.11
CA GLY A 63 5.64 -8.36 1.01
C GLY A 63 6.40 -8.20 2.33
N ARG A 64 7.13 -7.11 2.55
CA ARG A 64 7.82 -6.85 3.82
C ARG A 64 6.87 -6.41 4.92
N GLU A 65 7.22 -6.73 6.16
CA GLU A 65 6.44 -6.35 7.35
C GLU A 65 6.54 -4.84 7.62
N ILE A 66 5.60 -4.29 8.40
CA ILE A 66 5.54 -2.84 8.69
C ILE A 66 6.86 -2.32 9.26
N SER A 67 7.52 -3.09 10.12
CA SER A 67 8.80 -2.74 10.75
C SER A 67 9.91 -2.42 9.74
N GLU A 68 9.83 -2.97 8.54
CA GLU A 68 10.82 -2.77 7.47
C GLU A 68 10.44 -1.64 6.50
N TRP A 69 9.33 -0.94 6.73
CA TRP A 69 8.90 0.13 5.83
C TRP A 69 9.73 1.40 6.08
N PRO A 70 10.19 2.11 5.03
CA PRO A 70 10.83 3.42 5.19
C PRO A 70 9.93 4.45 5.88
N HIS A 71 8.62 4.21 5.89
CA HIS A 71 7.66 5.03 6.62
C HIS A 71 7.95 5.03 8.13
N CYS A 72 8.36 3.89 8.72
CA CYS A 72 8.70 3.82 10.14
C CYS A 72 9.98 4.62 10.45
N GLU A 73 10.98 4.54 9.59
CA GLU A 73 12.20 5.35 9.71
C GLU A 73 11.86 6.86 9.64
N LEU A 74 11.00 7.27 8.71
CA LEU A 74 10.53 8.65 8.63
C LEU A 74 9.89 9.11 9.95
N ILE A 75 9.04 8.29 10.56
CA ILE A 75 8.41 8.60 11.85
C ILE A 75 9.47 8.75 12.94
N LYS A 76 10.43 7.82 13.03
CA LYS A 76 11.55 7.92 13.98
C LYS A 76 12.32 9.23 13.83
N TYR A 77 12.64 9.65 12.61
CA TYR A 77 13.35 10.91 12.38
C TYR A 77 12.54 12.13 12.80
N LEU A 78 11.24 12.14 12.49
CA LEU A 78 10.35 13.24 12.85
C LEU A 78 10.16 13.35 14.37
N ASP A 79 9.98 12.21 15.04
CA ASP A 79 9.79 12.12 16.49
C ASP A 79 11.02 12.59 17.27
N ASN A 80 12.21 12.18 16.82
CA ASN A 80 13.48 12.57 17.43
C ASN A 80 14.02 13.91 16.91
N ASN A 81 13.23 14.66 16.12
CA ASN A 81 13.61 15.92 15.47
C ASN A 81 14.97 15.88 14.74
N LEU A 82 15.28 14.73 14.12
CA LEU A 82 16.52 14.52 13.36
C LEU A 82 16.46 15.22 12.00
N SER A 83 17.62 15.51 11.42
CA SER A 83 17.69 16.00 10.05
C SER A 83 17.21 14.94 9.07
N LEU A 84 16.32 15.34 8.15
CA LEU A 84 15.75 14.47 7.12
C LEU A 84 16.65 14.31 5.89
N ASP A 85 17.79 14.99 5.83
CA ASP A 85 18.75 14.88 4.73
C ASP A 85 19.32 13.45 4.62
N ASN A 86 19.40 12.75 5.76
CA ASN A 86 19.91 11.39 5.84
C ASN A 86 18.84 10.30 5.91
N CYS A 87 17.56 10.65 5.89
CA CYS A 87 16.45 9.70 5.99
C CYS A 87 16.24 8.92 4.68
N ASP A 88 16.28 7.59 4.74
CA ASP A 88 16.11 6.72 3.57
C ASP A 88 14.76 6.89 2.90
N TYR A 89 13.68 7.17 3.65
CA TYR A 89 12.39 7.53 3.07
C TYR A 89 12.52 8.70 2.08
N VAL A 90 13.20 9.78 2.49
CA VAL A 90 13.36 11.00 1.69
C VAL A 90 14.25 10.73 0.49
N LYS A 91 15.39 10.06 0.70
CA LYS A 91 16.32 9.65 -0.36
C LYS A 91 15.63 8.76 -1.39
N LYS A 92 14.85 7.77 -0.95
CA LYS A 92 14.09 6.88 -1.84
C LYS A 92 13.07 7.65 -2.66
N TYR A 93 12.35 8.61 -2.06
CA TYR A 93 11.39 9.43 -2.81
C TYR A 93 12.07 10.30 -3.86
N GLN A 94 13.15 10.98 -3.49
CA GLN A 94 13.94 11.81 -4.43
C GLN A 94 14.55 11.00 -5.56
N ASN A 95 14.85 9.72 -5.34
CA ASN A 95 15.41 8.82 -6.33
C ASN A 95 14.35 7.99 -7.09
N GLY A 96 13.05 8.19 -6.81
CA GLY A 96 11.96 7.42 -7.43
C GLY A 96 11.95 5.94 -7.04
N THR A 97 12.56 5.57 -5.91
CA THR A 97 12.67 4.18 -5.40
C THR A 97 11.88 3.94 -4.12
N LEU A 98 10.95 4.84 -3.75
CA LEU A 98 10.13 4.68 -2.56
C LEU A 98 8.91 3.78 -2.79
N ASP A 99 8.13 4.08 -3.83
CA ASP A 99 6.99 3.28 -4.25
C ASP A 99 6.69 3.54 -5.74
N PHE A 100 5.48 3.29 -6.23
CA PHE A 100 5.11 3.51 -7.63
C PHE A 100 5.10 5.00 -8.05
N ARG A 101 5.28 5.96 -7.14
CA ARG A 101 5.37 7.39 -7.48
C ARG A 101 6.67 7.70 -8.22
N LYS A 102 6.64 8.72 -9.08
CA LYS A 102 7.85 9.30 -9.67
C LYS A 102 8.68 10.00 -8.61
N GLU A 103 9.96 10.19 -8.92
CA GLU A 103 10.84 11.07 -8.16
C GLU A 103 10.25 12.47 -7.99
N GLY A 104 10.56 13.10 -6.86
CA GLY A 104 10.09 14.45 -6.59
C GLY A 104 10.76 15.08 -5.38
N ARG A 105 10.36 16.31 -5.07
CA ARG A 105 10.79 17.02 -3.86
C ARG A 105 9.73 16.88 -2.78
N ILE A 106 10.18 16.71 -1.54
CA ILE A 106 9.31 16.68 -0.37
C ILE A 106 9.42 18.01 0.36
N SER A 107 8.27 18.60 0.69
CA SER A 107 8.23 19.72 1.62
C SER A 107 8.41 19.21 3.05
N ILE A 108 9.59 19.47 3.64
CA ILE A 108 9.89 19.12 5.03
C ILE A 108 8.91 19.80 6.00
N LYS A 109 8.58 21.07 5.74
CA LYS A 109 7.57 21.82 6.50
C LYS A 109 6.22 21.11 6.48
N TYR A 110 5.79 20.62 5.32
CA TYR A 110 4.54 19.88 5.20
C TYR A 110 4.59 18.54 5.96
N LEU A 111 5.69 17.79 5.87
CA LEU A 111 5.84 16.54 6.63
C LEU A 111 5.76 16.77 8.13
N LYS A 112 6.52 17.71 8.67
CA LYS A 112 6.50 18.05 10.11
C LYS A 112 5.09 18.48 10.55
N LYS A 113 4.41 19.33 9.77
CA LYS A 113 3.03 19.75 10.05
C LYS A 113 2.05 18.57 10.02
N SER A 114 2.14 17.69 9.02
CA SER A 114 1.27 16.51 8.89
C SER A 114 1.49 15.52 10.04
N TYR A 115 2.75 15.31 10.44
CA TYR A 115 3.13 14.48 11.57
C TYR A 115 2.57 15.02 12.88
N GLN A 116 2.83 16.29 13.20
CA GLN A 116 2.36 16.90 14.45
C GLN A 116 0.83 16.82 14.57
N LYS A 117 0.11 17.14 13.49
CA LYS A 117 -1.35 17.05 13.46
C LYS A 117 -1.85 15.63 13.81
N LYS A 118 -1.20 14.60 13.25
CA LYS A 118 -1.55 13.19 13.52
C LYS A 118 -1.18 12.78 14.94
N LEU A 119 -0.02 13.22 15.44
CA LEU A 119 0.42 12.95 16.80
C LEU A 119 -0.54 13.53 17.83
N ASP A 120 -0.97 14.77 17.65
CA ASP A 120 -1.91 15.43 18.54
C ASP A 120 -3.27 14.71 18.56
N ALA A 121 -3.73 14.26 17.40
CA ALA A 121 -4.95 13.48 17.28
C ALA A 121 -4.84 12.08 17.92
N MET A 122 -3.70 11.40 17.79
CA MET A 122 -3.44 10.13 18.51
C MET A 122 -3.41 10.33 20.03
N LYS A 123 -2.81 11.42 20.52
CA LYS A 123 -2.80 11.76 21.96
C LYS A 123 -4.21 12.02 22.51
N LYS A 124 -5.13 12.48 21.67
CA LYS A 124 -6.56 12.64 22.01
C LYS A 124 -7.37 11.35 21.91
N GLY A 125 -6.75 10.24 21.50
CA GLY A 125 -7.43 8.97 21.29
C GLY A 125 -8.36 8.96 20.07
N GLU A 126 -8.09 9.78 19.04
CA GLU A 126 -8.89 9.78 17.82
C GLU A 126 -8.78 8.43 17.07
N ILE A 127 -9.90 7.92 16.57
CA ILE A 127 -9.91 6.70 15.75
C ILE A 127 -9.61 7.07 14.30
N PHE A 128 -8.61 6.41 13.72
CA PHE A 128 -8.24 6.65 12.33
C PHE A 128 -8.64 5.47 11.45
N SER A 129 -9.10 5.80 10.24
CA SER A 129 -9.40 4.81 9.20
C SER A 129 -8.18 4.54 8.33
N ILE A 130 -7.88 3.26 8.11
CA ILE A 130 -6.86 2.78 7.18
C ILE A 130 -7.55 1.89 6.14
N LYS A 131 -7.33 2.15 4.86
CA LYS A 131 -7.91 1.35 3.77
C LYS A 131 -6.99 0.17 3.47
N VAL A 132 -7.53 -1.04 3.54
CA VAL A 132 -6.73 -2.27 3.43
C VAL A 132 -7.45 -3.28 2.55
N TYR A 133 -6.70 -4.19 1.94
CA TYR A 133 -7.31 -5.32 1.23
C TYR A 133 -6.59 -6.62 1.56
N LEU A 134 -7.35 -7.71 1.53
CA LEU A 134 -6.86 -9.06 1.79
C LEU A 134 -6.00 -9.54 0.62
N VAL A 135 -4.80 -10.02 0.93
CA VAL A 135 -3.84 -10.61 -0.01
C VAL A 135 -4.02 -12.13 -0.04
N HIS A 136 -3.79 -12.81 1.09
CA HIS A 136 -4.01 -14.24 1.30
C HIS A 136 -4.02 -14.55 2.81
N ASP A 137 -4.70 -15.62 3.27
CA ASP A 137 -4.58 -16.19 4.63
C ASP A 137 -4.54 -15.16 5.79
N ASN A 138 -5.50 -14.23 5.84
CA ASN A 138 -5.58 -13.13 6.82
C ASN A 138 -4.39 -12.15 6.81
N ILE A 139 -3.60 -12.14 5.74
CA ILE A 139 -2.59 -11.14 5.43
C ILE A 139 -3.21 -10.06 4.56
N TYR A 140 -3.03 -8.82 4.98
CA TYR A 140 -3.56 -7.61 4.39
C TYR A 140 -2.42 -6.73 3.88
N THR A 141 -2.76 -5.83 2.97
CA THR A 141 -1.87 -4.74 2.59
C THR A 141 -2.64 -3.44 2.57
N VAL A 142 -1.91 -2.33 2.72
CA VAL A 142 -2.48 -0.98 2.79
C VAL A 142 -2.67 -0.42 1.39
N ALA A 143 -3.92 -0.06 1.08
CA ALA A 143 -4.24 0.74 -0.10
C ALA A 143 -4.03 2.23 0.17
N ASP A 144 -4.42 2.69 1.37
CA ASP A 144 -4.21 4.06 1.81
C ASP A 144 -4.00 4.14 3.33
N GLY A 145 -3.15 5.08 3.77
CA GLY A 145 -2.80 5.29 5.17
C GLY A 145 -1.44 4.73 5.60
N LYS A 146 -0.50 4.47 4.68
CA LYS A 146 0.83 3.88 5.00
C LYS A 146 1.61 4.66 6.07
N HIS A 147 1.64 6.00 5.97
CA HIS A 147 2.27 6.84 6.99
C HIS A 147 1.62 6.69 8.36
N PHE A 148 0.30 6.60 8.37
CA PHE A 148 -0.44 6.51 9.62
C PHE A 148 -0.30 5.14 10.25
N LEU A 149 -0.33 4.05 9.47
CA LEU A 149 -0.06 2.70 9.97
C LEU A 149 1.36 2.59 10.54
N ALA A 150 2.36 3.14 9.85
CA ALA A 150 3.74 3.14 10.33
C ALA A 150 3.90 3.94 11.63
N MET A 151 3.18 5.06 11.76
CA MET A 151 3.15 5.87 12.97
C MET A 151 2.46 5.13 14.11
N ALA A 152 1.32 4.49 13.85
CA ALA A 152 0.61 3.70 14.83
C ALA A 152 1.44 2.51 15.32
N PHE A 153 2.16 1.84 14.41
CA PHE A 153 3.12 0.80 14.76
C PHE A 153 4.25 1.32 15.65
N TYR A 154 4.84 2.47 15.31
CA TYR A 154 5.95 3.06 16.08
C TYR A 154 5.57 3.43 17.52
N PHE A 155 4.35 3.93 17.73
CA PHE A 155 3.84 4.34 19.05
C PHE A 155 3.00 3.27 19.77
N ASP A 156 2.97 2.03 19.25
CA ASP A 156 2.09 0.96 19.75
C ASP A 156 0.62 1.38 19.91
N TYR A 157 0.13 2.17 18.95
CA TYR A 157 -1.21 2.74 18.98
C TYR A 157 -2.22 1.83 18.30
N HIS A 158 -3.14 1.26 19.09
CA HIS A 158 -4.11 0.28 18.60
C HIS A 158 -5.51 0.83 18.29
N ASN A 159 -5.76 2.13 18.50
CA ASN A 159 -7.08 2.70 18.24
C ASN A 159 -7.28 3.01 16.74
N LEU A 160 -7.38 1.93 15.96
CA LEU A 160 -7.42 1.93 14.51
C LEU A 160 -8.71 1.28 14.01
N ARG A 161 -9.32 1.89 13.00
CA ARG A 161 -10.36 1.26 12.18
C ARG A 161 -9.77 0.87 10.83
N PHE A 162 -9.90 -0.39 10.48
CA PHE A 162 -9.50 -0.91 9.17
C PHE A 162 -10.73 -1.06 8.31
N ASP A 163 -10.78 -0.29 7.23
CA ASP A 163 -11.82 -0.40 6.21
C ASP A 163 -11.30 -1.34 5.12
N ILE A 164 -11.79 -2.57 5.14
CA ILE A 164 -11.47 -3.63 4.18
C ILE A 164 -12.18 -3.31 2.88
N ILE A 165 -11.41 -3.03 1.83
CA ILE A 165 -11.92 -2.71 0.51
C ILE A 165 -11.91 -3.94 -0.42
N GLN A 166 -12.71 -3.87 -1.48
CA GLN A 166 -12.60 -4.81 -2.59
C GLN A 166 -11.18 -4.78 -3.14
N ASN A 167 -10.58 -5.97 -3.30
CA ASN A 167 -9.15 -6.06 -3.60
C ASN A 167 -8.84 -5.43 -4.97
N PRO A 168 -8.10 -4.30 -5.01
CA PRO A 168 -7.83 -3.55 -6.23
C PRO A 168 -6.83 -4.27 -7.14
N ILE A 169 -6.16 -5.33 -6.69
CA ILE A 169 -5.31 -6.17 -7.55
C ILE A 169 -6.10 -6.77 -8.71
N PHE A 170 -7.37 -7.09 -8.46
CA PHE A 170 -8.28 -7.64 -9.47
C PHE A 170 -8.87 -6.57 -10.38
N ASP A 171 -8.64 -5.31 -10.06
CA ASP A 171 -8.95 -4.23 -10.96
C ASP A 171 -8.03 -4.25 -12.18
N THR A 172 -8.51 -3.71 -13.30
CA THR A 172 -7.73 -3.68 -14.52
C THR A 172 -6.46 -2.86 -14.41
N TYR A 173 -6.35 -1.90 -13.49
CA TYR A 173 -5.10 -1.17 -13.30
C TYR A 173 -3.95 -2.09 -12.86
N PHE A 174 -4.09 -2.78 -11.71
CA PHE A 174 -3.05 -3.68 -11.20
C PHE A 174 -2.86 -4.88 -12.13
N ARG A 175 -3.94 -5.41 -12.71
CA ARG A 175 -3.88 -6.47 -13.72
C ARG A 175 -3.13 -6.04 -14.98
N TRP A 176 -3.29 -4.79 -15.42
CA TRP A 176 -2.58 -4.24 -16.57
C TRP A 176 -1.07 -4.13 -16.31
N ILE A 177 -0.67 -3.68 -15.11
CA ILE A 177 0.74 -3.66 -14.74
C ILE A 177 1.30 -5.08 -14.64
N PHE A 178 0.57 -5.98 -13.97
CA PHE A 178 0.99 -7.37 -13.85
C PHE A 178 1.26 -8.01 -15.23
N LYS A 179 0.36 -7.79 -16.20
CA LYS A 179 0.55 -8.25 -17.60
C LYS A 179 1.83 -7.70 -18.24
N LYS A 180 2.30 -6.51 -17.86
CA LYS A 180 3.54 -5.90 -18.37
C LYS A 180 4.81 -6.46 -17.72
N ILE A 181 4.74 -6.92 -16.47
CA ILE A 181 5.91 -7.40 -15.71
C ILE A 181 6.02 -8.92 -15.59
N LYS A 182 4.98 -9.68 -15.95
CA LYS A 182 4.91 -11.13 -15.73
C LYS A 182 6.08 -11.94 -16.30
N ASN A 183 6.72 -11.44 -17.37
CA ASN A 183 7.84 -12.10 -18.03
C ASN A 183 9.18 -11.36 -17.78
N ASP A 184 9.20 -10.32 -16.94
CA ASP A 184 10.39 -9.52 -16.66
C ASP A 184 11.09 -10.05 -15.40
N LYS A 185 12.33 -10.52 -15.57
CA LYS A 185 13.17 -11.09 -14.50
C LYS A 185 13.53 -10.10 -13.39
N ASP A 186 13.41 -8.80 -13.66
CA ASP A 186 13.65 -7.76 -12.65
C ASP A 186 12.46 -7.59 -11.69
N PHE A 187 11.35 -8.31 -11.88
CA PHE A 187 10.11 -8.18 -11.10
C PHE A 187 9.64 -9.52 -10.51
N ARG A 188 10.56 -10.45 -10.21
CA ARG A 188 10.18 -11.78 -9.69
C ARG A 188 9.39 -11.69 -8.39
N LYS A 189 9.76 -10.79 -7.48
CA LYS A 189 9.04 -10.60 -6.20
C LYS A 189 7.58 -10.18 -6.41
N HIS A 190 7.34 -9.32 -7.40
CA HIS A 190 5.98 -8.95 -7.79
C HIS A 190 5.23 -10.13 -8.39
N ASN A 191 5.86 -10.86 -9.30
CA ASN A 191 5.23 -12.01 -9.94
C ASN A 191 4.83 -13.09 -8.93
N ASP A 192 5.70 -13.38 -7.96
CA ASP A 192 5.40 -14.30 -6.85
C ASP A 192 4.29 -13.76 -5.94
N PHE A 193 4.29 -12.46 -5.63
CA PHE A 193 3.22 -11.85 -4.87
C PHE A 193 1.86 -11.99 -5.58
N PHE A 194 1.77 -11.56 -6.85
CA PHE A 194 0.52 -11.64 -7.62
C PHE A 194 0.05 -13.08 -7.79
N ARG A 195 0.96 -14.02 -8.06
CA ARG A 195 0.64 -15.44 -8.17
C ARG A 195 -0.02 -15.96 -6.89
N ARG A 196 0.52 -15.66 -5.71
CA ARG A 196 -0.09 -16.02 -4.42
C ARG A 196 -1.50 -15.42 -4.27
N VAL A 197 -1.68 -14.15 -4.62
CA VAL A 197 -3.01 -13.50 -4.56
C VAL A 197 -4.01 -14.18 -5.48
N TYR A 198 -3.62 -14.48 -6.73
CA TYR A 198 -4.49 -15.14 -7.71
C TYR A 198 -4.81 -16.60 -7.30
N GLU A 199 -3.82 -17.37 -6.87
CA GLU A 199 -3.99 -18.75 -6.40
C GLU A 199 -4.91 -18.82 -5.17
N TYR A 200 -4.73 -17.91 -4.22
CA TYR A 200 -5.60 -17.82 -3.04
C TYR A 200 -7.06 -17.56 -3.43
N ARG A 201 -7.31 -16.58 -4.32
CA ARG A 201 -8.68 -16.31 -4.78
C ARG A 201 -9.31 -17.47 -5.51
N LYS A 202 -8.55 -18.21 -6.32
CA LYS A 202 -9.07 -19.40 -7.00
C LYS A 202 -9.59 -20.41 -5.98
N LYS A 203 -8.79 -20.71 -4.94
CA LYS A 203 -9.20 -21.60 -3.85
C LYS A 203 -10.43 -21.08 -3.09
N GLU A 204 -10.54 -19.78 -2.87
CA GLU A 204 -11.70 -19.17 -2.20
C GLU A 204 -12.97 -19.35 -3.03
N VAL A 205 -12.89 -19.15 -4.35
CA VAL A 205 -14.01 -19.38 -5.29
C VAL A 205 -14.38 -20.87 -5.33
N ASP A 206 -13.40 -21.76 -5.46
CA ASP A 206 -13.61 -23.20 -5.51
C ASP A 206 -14.34 -23.69 -4.22
N ARG A 207 -13.92 -23.23 -3.04
CA ARG A 207 -14.61 -23.51 -1.76
C ARG A 207 -16.05 -23.01 -1.70
N ILE A 208 -16.32 -21.82 -2.23
CA ILE A 208 -17.68 -21.28 -2.32
C ILE A 208 -18.55 -22.13 -3.25
N ILE A 209 -17.98 -22.69 -4.32
CA ILE A 209 -18.70 -23.59 -5.23
C ILE A 209 -19.00 -24.93 -4.53
N GLU A 210 -18.01 -25.52 -3.87
CA GLU A 210 -18.14 -26.81 -3.17
C GLU A 210 -19.08 -26.75 -1.94
N SER A 211 -19.19 -25.59 -1.29
CA SER A 211 -20.08 -25.39 -0.14
C SER A 211 -21.53 -25.07 -0.50
N ARG A 212 -21.86 -24.93 -1.79
CA ARG A 212 -23.26 -24.80 -2.21
C ARG A 212 -23.89 -26.20 -2.17
N PRO A 213 -24.92 -26.44 -1.34
CA PRO A 213 -25.63 -27.71 -1.38
C PRO A 213 -26.15 -27.94 -2.80
N ASN A 214 -25.92 -29.13 -3.34
CA ASN A 214 -26.48 -29.55 -4.62
C ASN A 214 -28.00 -29.33 -4.55
N LYS A 215 -28.49 -28.36 -5.32
CA LYS A 215 -29.92 -28.14 -5.54
C LYS A 215 -30.40 -29.02 -6.68
#